data_AF-A0A3B9H605-F1
#
_entry.id   AF-A0A3B9H605-F1
#
_cell.length_a   1.000
_cell.length_b   1.000
_cell.length_c   1.000
_cell.angle_alpha   90.00
_cell.angle_beta   90.00
_cell.angle_gamma   90.00
#
_symmetry.space_group_name_H-M   'P 1'
#
loop_
_entity.id
_entity.type
_entity.pdbx_description
1 polymer ?
#
loop_
_entity_poly.entity_id
_entity_poly.type
_entity_poly.pdbx_seq_one_letter_code
_entity_poly.pdbx_strand_id
1 'polypeptide(L)'
;MIKLPERNTPRWLIFLIDMFICVLSLAISYAIRFDFVADSTLFLEKEWSQLEWAFPIFLLVRASSFYFAKTYRGIIRYTSSEDAKRLFFTVAFGSLVFALISP
;
A
#
# COMPACT_ATOMS: atom_id res chain seq x y z
N MET A 1 -7.25 -36.22 -16.92
CA MET A 1 -7.55 -34.78 -16.80
C MET A 1 -7.14 -34.31 -15.42
N ILE A 2 -6.10 -33.51 -15.32
CA ILE A 2 -5.67 -32.89 -14.05
C ILE A 2 -6.74 -31.85 -13.69
N LYS A 3 -7.50 -32.11 -12.62
CA LYS A 3 -8.46 -31.15 -12.07
C LYS A 3 -7.67 -30.08 -11.32
N LEU A 4 -7.47 -28.93 -11.96
CA LEU A 4 -6.94 -27.76 -11.25
C LEU A 4 -7.95 -27.31 -10.19
N PRO A 5 -7.51 -26.95 -8.98
CA PRO A 5 -8.42 -26.55 -7.91
C PRO A 5 -9.24 -25.32 -8.32
N GLU A 6 -10.57 -25.42 -8.27
CA GLU A 6 -11.53 -24.34 -8.60
C GLU A 6 -11.63 -23.25 -7.52
N ARG A 7 -10.69 -23.23 -6.56
CA ARG A 7 -10.78 -22.33 -5.43
C ARG A 7 -10.19 -20.97 -5.80
N ASN A 8 -11.09 -20.04 -6.12
CA ASN A 8 -10.76 -18.63 -6.29
C ASN A 8 -10.02 -18.10 -5.05
N THR A 9 -8.94 -17.35 -5.26
CA THR A 9 -8.21 -16.69 -4.17
C THR A 9 -9.16 -15.77 -3.41
N PRO A 10 -9.19 -15.81 -2.06
CA PRO A 10 -10.04 -14.95 -1.29
C PRO A 10 -9.74 -13.47 -1.58
N ARG A 11 -10.77 -12.67 -1.90
CA ARG A 11 -10.60 -11.24 -2.25
C ARG A 11 -9.97 -10.41 -1.12
N TRP A 12 -10.30 -10.76 0.13
CA TRP A 12 -9.71 -10.13 1.31
C TRP A 12 -8.21 -10.42 1.44
N LEU A 13 -7.74 -11.57 0.97
CA LEU A 13 -6.32 -11.91 0.96
C LEU A 13 -5.56 -11.01 -0.02
N ILE A 14 -6.11 -10.74 -1.21
CA ILE A 14 -5.51 -9.81 -2.18
C ILE A 14 -5.38 -8.41 -1.58
N PHE A 15 -6.44 -7.92 -0.93
CA PHE A 15 -6.42 -6.63 -0.24
C PHE A 15 -5.36 -6.58 0.87
N LEU A 16 -5.23 -7.64 1.67
CA LEU A 16 -4.21 -7.72 2.73
C LEU A 16 -2.79 -7.73 2.15
N ILE A 17 -2.55 -8.46 1.06
CA ILE A 17 -1.26 -8.49 0.38
C ILE A 17 -0.91 -7.09 -0.15
N ASP A 18 -1.84 -6.42 -0.84
CA ASP A 18 -1.63 -5.06 -1.37
C ASP A 18 -1.34 -4.05 -0.25
N MET A 19 -2.06 -4.16 0.88
CA MET A 19 -1.84 -3.32 2.05
C MET A 19 -0.46 -3.58 2.68
N PHE A 20 -0.08 -4.84 2.83
CA PHE A 20 1.22 -5.23 3.35
C PHE A 20 2.37 -4.70 2.48
N ILE A 21 2.23 -4.80 1.15
CA ILE A 21 3.22 -4.26 0.20
C ILE A 21 3.32 -2.73 0.35
N CYS A 22 2.21 -2.01 0.55
CA CYS A 22 2.24 -0.56 0.78
C CYS A 22 2.97 -0.20 2.07
N VAL A 23 2.72 -0.93 3.15
CA VAL A 23 3.40 -0.74 4.45
C VAL A 23 4.89 -1.04 4.33
N LEU A 24 5.25 -2.13 3.64
CA LEU A 24 6.65 -2.48 3.40
C LEU A 24 7.35 -1.41 2.54
N SER A 25 6.67 -0.89 1.53
CA SER A 25 7.19 0.20 0.70
C SER A 25 7.42 1.48 1.52
N LEU A 26 6.51 1.82 2.44
CA LEU A 26 6.71 2.93 3.37
C LEU A 26 7.92 2.69 4.28
N ALA A 27 8.05 1.49 4.85
CA ALA A 27 9.19 1.12 5.69
C ALA A 27 10.53 1.23 4.94
N ILE A 28 10.58 0.73 3.70
CA ILE A 28 11.76 0.85 2.83
C ILE A 28 12.04 2.32 2.50
N SER A 29 11.01 3.12 2.21
CA SER A 29 11.20 4.55 1.94
C SER A 29 11.78 5.29 3.13
N TYR A 30 11.35 4.95 4.35
CA TYR A 30 11.94 5.49 5.58
C TYR A 30 13.39 5.00 5.72
N ALA A 31 13.65 3.70 5.53
CA ALA A 31 15.00 3.15 5.59
C ALA A 31 15.99 3.85 4.62
N ILE A 32 15.55 4.15 3.39
CA ILE A 32 16.36 4.87 2.39
C ILE A 32 16.50 6.36 2.76
N ARG A 33 15.42 7.01 3.24
CA ARG A 33 15.45 8.43 3.62
C ARG A 33 16.47 8.71 4.74
N PHE A 34 16.69 7.74 5.62
CA PHE A 34 17.55 7.89 6.80
C PHE A 34 18.93 7.24 6.64
N ASP A 35 19.42 7.06 5.41
CA ASP A 35 20.69 6.44 5.04
C ASP A 35 21.81 6.68 6.10
N PHE A 36 21.95 5.70 7.00
CA PHE A 36 23.05 5.33 7.91
C PHE A 36 23.90 6.36 8.69
N VAL A 37 23.66 7.67 8.67
CA VAL A 37 24.56 8.68 9.30
C VAL A 37 23.89 9.53 10.39
N ALA A 38 22.56 9.51 10.47
CA ALA A 38 21.81 10.33 11.42
C ALA A 38 21.85 9.68 12.82
N ASP A 39 22.38 10.41 13.81
CA ASP A 39 22.54 10.01 15.21
C ASP A 39 21.27 9.38 15.80
N SER A 40 21.19 8.04 15.73
CA SER A 40 19.96 7.25 15.78
C SER A 40 19.03 7.55 16.96
N THR A 41 19.55 8.07 18.07
CA THR A 41 18.80 8.36 19.29
C THR A 41 17.96 9.64 19.22
N LEU A 42 18.42 10.70 18.53
CA LEU A 42 17.71 12.00 18.51
C LEU A 42 16.63 12.08 17.41
N PHE A 43 16.79 11.30 16.33
CA PHE A 43 15.84 11.27 15.21
C PHE A 43 14.63 10.39 15.49
N LEU A 44 14.83 9.28 16.21
CA LEU A 44 13.74 8.38 16.59
C LEU A 44 12.66 9.12 17.39
N GLU A 45 13.00 10.05 18.28
CA GLU A 45 11.97 10.77 19.06
C GLU A 45 11.15 11.77 18.21
N LYS A 46 11.79 12.54 17.32
CA LYS A 46 11.09 13.56 16.52
C LYS A 46 10.31 12.97 15.34
N GLU A 47 10.90 12.03 14.61
CA GLU A 47 10.25 11.44 13.43
C GLU A 47 9.17 10.44 13.84
N TRP A 48 9.33 9.75 14.98
CA TRP A 48 8.29 8.85 15.48
C TRP A 48 6.98 9.57 15.77
N SER A 49 7.05 10.79 16.34
CA SER A 49 5.85 11.59 16.57
C SER A 49 5.13 11.94 15.26
N GLN A 50 5.85 12.20 14.17
CA GLN A 50 5.21 12.45 12.88
C GLN A 50 4.70 11.16 12.22
N LEU A 51 5.48 10.08 12.30
CA LEU A 51 5.11 8.77 11.75
C LEU A 51 3.85 8.23 12.44
N GLU A 52 3.72 8.40 13.76
CA GLU A 52 2.56 7.95 14.54
C GLU A 52 1.26 8.59 14.04
N TRP A 53 1.30 9.85 13.60
CA TRP A 53 0.15 10.53 12.99
C TRP A 53 0.00 10.24 11.50
N ALA A 54 1.09 10.21 10.74
CA ALA A 54 1.07 10.01 9.29
C ALA A 54 0.71 8.57 8.90
N PHE A 55 1.10 7.58 9.69
CA PHE A 55 0.88 6.15 9.41
C PHE A 55 -0.60 5.75 9.36
N PRO A 56 -1.46 6.08 10.36
CA PRO A 56 -2.88 5.79 10.27
C PRO A 56 -3.56 6.55 9.12
N ILE A 57 -3.15 7.79 8.84
CA ILE A 57 -3.65 8.55 7.68
C ILE A 57 -3.28 7.86 6.37
N PHE A 58 -2.03 7.41 6.23
CA PHE A 58 -1.56 6.65 5.07
C PHE A 58 -2.38 5.38 4.88
N LEU A 59 -2.57 4.59 5.93
CA LEU A 59 -3.38 3.37 5.89
C LEU A 59 -4.84 3.66 5.50
N LEU A 60 -5.45 4.71 6.04
CA LEU A 60 -6.81 5.10 5.69
C LEU A 60 -6.94 5.53 4.23
N VAL A 61 -6.00 6.32 3.72
CA VAL A 61 -5.98 6.74 2.31
C VAL A 61 -5.80 5.53 1.38
N ARG A 62 -4.89 4.60 1.72
CA ARG A 62 -4.67 3.36 0.93
C ARG A 62 -5.88 2.44 0.96
N ALA A 63 -6.44 2.19 2.15
CA ALA A 63 -7.62 1.35 2.31
C ALA A 63 -8.81 1.91 1.55
N SER A 64 -9.06 3.22 1.67
CA SER A 64 -10.13 3.90 0.95
C SER A 64 -9.92 3.82 -0.57
N SER A 65 -8.70 4.11 -1.05
CA SER A 65 -8.38 4.04 -2.48
C SER A 65 -8.63 2.65 -3.07
N PHE A 66 -8.14 1.60 -2.41
CA PHE A 66 -8.35 0.21 -2.85
C PHE A 66 -9.81 -0.23 -2.74
N TYR A 67 -10.53 0.25 -1.71
CA TYR A 67 -11.95 -0.03 -1.55
C TYR A 67 -12.77 0.58 -2.70
N PHE A 68 -12.55 1.86 -3.03
CA PHE A 68 -13.26 2.54 -4.11
C PHE A 68 -12.93 2.00 -5.50
N ALA A 69 -11.65 1.73 -5.76
CA ALA A 69 -11.20 1.16 -7.02
C ALA A 69 -11.56 -0.32 -7.20
N LYS A 70 -11.91 -1.02 -6.11
CA LYS A 70 -12.27 -2.43 -6.08
C LYS A 70 -11.20 -3.30 -6.76
N THR A 71 -9.92 -3.04 -6.48
CA THR A 71 -8.77 -3.74 -7.07
C THR A 71 -8.88 -5.27 -6.90
N TYR A 72 -9.49 -5.72 -5.81
CA TYR A 72 -9.74 -7.12 -5.48
C TYR A 72 -10.81 -7.83 -6.35
N ARG A 73 -11.60 -7.13 -7.18
CA ARG A 73 -12.78 -7.72 -7.84
C ARG A 73 -12.50 -8.32 -9.24
N GLY A 74 -11.33 -8.09 -9.83
CA GLY A 74 -10.95 -8.55 -11.19
C GLY A 74 -9.83 -9.61 -11.26
N ILE A 75 -8.94 -9.65 -10.26
CA ILE A 75 -7.65 -10.39 -10.32
C ILE A 75 -7.78 -11.85 -9.82
N ILE A 76 -8.79 -12.59 -10.27
CA ILE A 76 -9.09 -13.92 -9.69
C ILE A 76 -8.57 -15.09 -10.54
N ARG A 77 -8.34 -14.90 -11.84
CA ARG A 77 -7.88 -16.01 -12.71
C ARG A 77 -6.87 -15.59 -13.78
N TYR A 78 -7.08 -14.43 -14.41
CA TYR A 78 -6.16 -13.83 -15.36
C TYR A 78 -6.13 -12.32 -15.11
N THR A 79 -4.93 -11.76 -14.92
CA THR A 79 -4.75 -10.31 -14.84
C THR A 79 -4.77 -9.75 -16.25
N SER A 80 -5.76 -8.91 -16.57
CA SER A 80 -5.76 -8.15 -17.81
C SER A 80 -4.86 -6.91 -17.67
N SER A 81 -4.33 -6.40 -18.79
CA SER A 81 -3.64 -5.09 -18.81
C SER A 81 -4.53 -3.97 -18.27
N GLU A 82 -5.85 -4.09 -18.40
CA GLU A 82 -6.81 -3.14 -17.82
C GLU A 82 -6.85 -3.19 -16.27
N ASP A 83 -6.65 -4.36 -15.67
CA ASP A 83 -6.57 -4.50 -14.21
C ASP A 83 -5.28 -3.86 -13.68
N ALA A 84 -4.16 -4.04 -14.39
CA ALA A 84 -2.89 -3.39 -14.08
C ALA A 84 -2.98 -1.86 -14.18
N LYS A 85 -3.60 -1.32 -15.25
CA LYS A 85 -3.84 0.12 -15.39
C LYS A 85 -4.69 0.66 -14.23
N ARG A 86 -5.77 -0.04 -13.89
CA ARG A 86 -6.65 0.35 -12.77
C ARG A 86 -5.89 0.40 -11.46
N LEU A 87 -5.08 -0.62 -11.18
CA LEU A 87 -4.23 -0.65 -9.98
C LEU A 87 -3.25 0.53 -9.96
N PHE A 88 -2.57 0.78 -11.07
CA PHE A 88 -1.63 1.90 -11.21
C PHE A 88 -2.29 3.25 -10.91
N PHE A 89 -3.41 3.56 -11.56
CA PHE A 89 -4.13 4.82 -11.32
C PHE A 89 -4.66 4.93 -9.90
N THR A 90 -5.08 3.82 -9.30
CA THR A 90 -5.55 3.79 -7.90
C THR A 90 -4.43 4.14 -6.94
N VAL A 91 -3.26 3.52 -7.12
CA VAL A 91 -2.08 3.77 -6.28
C VAL A 91 -1.59 5.20 -6.48
N ALA A 92 -1.52 5.68 -7.72
CA ALA A 92 -1.08 7.03 -8.05
C ALA A 92 -2.01 8.10 -7.46
N PHE A 93 -3.33 7.93 -7.62
CA PHE A 93 -4.32 8.83 -7.05
C PHE A 93 -4.27 8.83 -5.52
N GLY A 94 -4.20 7.66 -4.89
CA GLY A 94 -4.03 7.56 -3.44
C GLY A 94 -2.76 8.25 -2.93
N SER A 95 -1.65 8.14 -3.68
CA SER A 95 -0.41 8.86 -3.36
C SER A 95 -0.57 10.38 -3.48
N LEU A 96 -1.27 10.87 -4.52
CA LEU A 96 -1.55 12.31 -4.68
C LEU A 96 -2.43 12.84 -3.54
N VAL A 97 -3.49 12.11 -3.19
CA VAL A 97 -4.37 12.47 -2.06
C VAL A 97 -3.57 12.53 -0.75
N PHE A 98 -2.72 11.52 -0.51
CA PHE A 98 -1.85 11.52 0.66
C PHE A 98 -0.90 12.72 0.68
N ALA A 99 -0.27 13.05 -0.46
CA ALA A 99 0.64 14.19 -0.56
C ALA A 99 -0.05 15.55 -0.36
N LEU A 100 -1.34 15.68 -0.68
CA LEU A 100 -2.11 16.91 -0.45
C LEU A 100 -2.59 17.06 1.00
N ILE A 101 -2.83 15.95 1.70
CA ILE A 101 -3.32 15.93 3.07
C ILE A 101 -2.16 15.95 4.06
N SER A 102 -1.04 15.31 3.72
CA SER A 102 0.15 15.30 4.54
C SER A 102 0.72 16.72 4.63
N PRO A 103 0.89 17.27 5.84
CA PRO A 103 1.53 18.56 6.05
C PRO A 103 3.00 18.57 5.67
#